data_AF-J3D246-F1
#
_entry.id   AF-J3D246-F1
#
_cell.length_a   1.000
_cell.length_b   1.000
_cell.length_c   1.000
_cell.angle_alpha   90.00
_cell.angle_beta   90.00
_cell.angle_gamma   90.00
#
_symmetry.space_group_name_H-M   'P 1'
#
loop_
_entity.id
_entity.type
_entity.pdbx_description
1 polymer ?
#
loop_
_entity_poly.entity_id
_entity_poly.type
_entity_poly.pdbx_seq_one_letter_code
_entity_poly.pdbx_strand_id
1 'polypeptide(L)'
;MGAPIIIGNSYDLWVSNSMKDTFCEVLTAVATLEGHDVMAIYEEAPGVAGAYGISGVGILLDEFYHYLGGFSGVRRHLDVCRARLDEVAESCGLSPLAAERMAHVLAWAAYQMDGQPIPIGCHLYEAWPPGVDKIRQSHRE
;
A
#
# COMPACT_ATOMS: atom_id res chain seq x y z
N MET A 1 -9.34 -15.81 -6.18
CA MET A 1 -10.18 -14.93 -5.35
C MET A 1 -9.25 -13.84 -4.82
N GLY A 2 -9.67 -12.56 -4.86
CA GLY A 2 -8.86 -11.45 -4.36
C GLY A 2 -9.14 -11.14 -2.89
N ALA A 3 -8.47 -10.14 -2.35
CA ALA A 3 -8.72 -9.59 -1.03
C ALA A 3 -8.57 -8.05 -1.04
N PRO A 4 -9.33 -7.33 -0.21
CA PRO A 4 -9.26 -5.88 -0.17
C PRO A 4 -8.09 -5.38 0.67
N ILE A 5 -7.55 -4.22 0.29
CA ILE A 5 -6.81 -3.32 1.20
C ILE A 5 -7.86 -2.34 1.73
N ILE A 6 -8.16 -2.43 3.03
CA ILE A 6 -9.24 -1.70 3.67
C ILE A 6 -8.70 -0.38 4.21
N ILE A 7 -9.31 0.74 3.83
CA ILE A 7 -8.88 2.10 4.20
C ILE A 7 -10.08 2.79 4.83
N GLY A 8 -10.03 3.06 6.13
CA GLY A 8 -11.22 3.42 6.90
C GLY A 8 -12.32 2.35 6.75
N ASN A 9 -13.47 2.75 6.20
CA ASN A 9 -14.59 1.86 5.91
C ASN A 9 -14.72 1.51 4.41
N SER A 10 -13.73 1.86 3.57
CA SER A 10 -13.74 1.51 2.15
C SER A 10 -13.13 0.14 1.91
N TYR A 11 -13.79 -0.61 1.02
CA TYR A 11 -13.36 -1.92 0.54
C TYR A 11 -13.08 -1.89 -0.97
N ASP A 12 -12.87 -0.71 -1.56
CA ASP A 12 -12.89 -0.57 -3.02
C ASP A 12 -11.59 -1.04 -3.68
N LEU A 13 -10.48 -1.11 -2.92
CA LEU A 13 -9.18 -1.51 -3.42
C LEU A 13 -8.98 -3.04 -3.33
N TRP A 14 -9.34 -3.77 -4.38
CA TRP A 14 -9.17 -5.23 -4.44
C TRP A 14 -7.91 -5.65 -5.21
N VAL A 15 -7.10 -6.51 -4.58
CA VAL A 15 -5.88 -7.09 -5.17
C VAL A 15 -5.91 -8.62 -5.09
N SER A 16 -4.92 -9.30 -5.69
CA SER A 16 -4.74 -10.73 -5.42
C SER A 16 -4.27 -10.93 -3.97
N ASN A 17 -4.53 -12.11 -3.39
CA ASN A 17 -4.03 -12.41 -2.03
C ASN A 17 -2.51 -12.23 -1.91
N SER A 18 -1.75 -12.70 -2.91
CA SER A 18 -0.31 -12.54 -2.94
C SER A 18 0.11 -11.06 -2.94
N MET A 19 -0.58 -10.22 -3.71
CA MET A 19 -0.27 -8.79 -3.77
C MET A 19 -0.66 -8.09 -2.46
N LYS A 20 -1.72 -8.52 -1.79
CA LYS A 20 -2.10 -8.03 -0.44
C LYS A 20 -1.01 -8.37 0.58
N ASP A 21 -0.53 -9.60 0.61
CA ASP A 21 0.51 -10.03 1.54
C ASP A 21 1.83 -9.28 1.25
N THR A 22 2.26 -9.21 0.00
CA THR A 22 3.46 -8.45 -0.39
C THR A 22 3.32 -6.95 -0.16
N PHE A 23 2.11 -6.37 -0.25
CA PHE A 23 1.88 -4.97 0.13
C PHE A 23 2.23 -4.75 1.59
N CYS A 24 1.80 -5.64 2.49
CA CYS A 24 2.17 -5.59 3.89
C CYS A 24 3.70 -5.73 4.10
N GLU A 25 4.34 -6.66 3.39
CA GLU A 25 5.81 -6.84 3.44
C GLU A 25 6.57 -5.59 2.98
N VAL A 26 6.11 -4.91 1.92
CA VAL A 26 6.74 -3.67 1.44
C VAL A 26 6.60 -2.57 2.49
N LEU A 27 5.41 -2.41 3.09
CA LEU A 27 5.18 -1.41 4.13
C LEU A 27 6.12 -1.63 5.32
N THR A 28 6.29 -2.87 5.78
CA THR A 28 7.14 -3.18 6.93
C THR A 28 8.63 -3.09 6.58
N ALA A 29 9.06 -3.56 5.40
CA ALA A 29 10.44 -3.47 4.95
C ALA A 29 10.92 -2.02 4.85
N VAL A 30 10.13 -1.15 4.23
CA VAL A 30 10.47 0.28 4.09
C VAL A 30 10.45 0.98 5.45
N ALA A 31 9.49 0.66 6.31
CA ALA A 31 9.45 1.23 7.67
C ALA A 31 10.68 0.82 8.50
N THR A 32 11.17 -0.41 8.32
CA THR A 32 12.42 -0.88 8.93
C THR A 32 13.61 -0.05 8.44
N LEU A 33 13.68 0.26 7.14
CA LEU A 33 14.71 1.14 6.57
C LEU A 33 14.62 2.59 7.07
N GLU A 34 13.46 3.03 7.56
CA GLU A 34 13.26 4.33 8.21
C GLU A 34 13.51 4.29 9.73
N GLY A 35 13.88 3.13 10.27
CA GLY A 35 14.20 2.93 11.69
C GLY A 35 12.98 2.74 12.58
N HIS A 36 11.81 2.43 12.02
CA HIS A 36 10.61 2.08 12.78
C HIS A 36 10.70 0.64 13.31
N ASP A 37 10.24 0.44 14.54
CA ASP A 37 10.04 -0.90 15.10
C ASP A 37 8.69 -1.44 14.64
N VAL A 38 8.71 -2.22 13.56
CA VAL A 38 7.51 -2.75 12.90
C VAL A 38 7.27 -4.23 13.18
N MET A 39 8.08 -4.87 14.02
CA MET A 39 7.90 -6.28 14.36
C MET A 39 6.56 -6.54 15.05
N ALA A 40 6.05 -5.57 15.80
CA ALA A 40 4.76 -5.63 16.45
C ALA A 40 3.56 -5.69 15.48
N ILE A 41 3.71 -5.35 14.19
CA ILE A 41 2.58 -5.30 13.24
C ILE A 41 1.95 -6.68 13.01
N TYR A 42 2.73 -7.75 13.07
CA TYR A 42 2.20 -9.11 12.92
C TYR A 42 1.69 -9.73 14.23
N GLU A 43 1.82 -9.04 15.36
CA GLU A 43 1.41 -9.54 16.68
C GLU A 43 0.31 -8.68 17.32
N GLU A 44 0.40 -7.36 17.16
CA GLU A 44 -0.38 -6.34 17.85
C GLU A 44 -1.36 -5.58 16.94
N ALA A 45 -1.25 -5.73 15.61
CA ALA A 45 -2.21 -5.20 14.64
C ALA A 45 -3.10 -6.34 14.10
N PRO A 46 -4.21 -6.70 14.79
CA PRO A 46 -5.01 -7.89 14.47
C PRO A 46 -5.62 -7.85 13.07
N GLY A 47 -5.97 -6.65 12.58
CA GLY A 47 -6.46 -6.46 11.21
C GLY A 47 -5.42 -6.69 10.10
N VAL A 48 -4.14 -6.77 10.45
CA VAL A 48 -3.04 -7.12 9.56
C VAL A 48 -2.60 -8.56 9.83
N ALA A 49 -2.21 -8.85 11.06
CA ALA A 49 -1.76 -10.16 11.52
C ALA A 49 -2.76 -11.28 11.20
N GLY A 50 -4.04 -11.08 11.52
CA GLY A 50 -5.10 -12.07 11.29
C GLY A 50 -5.49 -12.23 9.81
N ALA A 51 -5.06 -11.32 8.95
CA ALA A 51 -5.35 -11.35 7.51
C ALA A 51 -4.17 -11.86 6.68
N TYR A 52 -2.94 -11.75 7.19
CA TYR A 52 -1.72 -12.12 6.47
C TYR A 52 -1.71 -13.61 6.10
N GLY A 53 -1.50 -13.92 4.83
CA GLY A 53 -1.50 -15.30 4.32
C GLY A 53 -2.89 -15.96 4.28
N ILE A 54 -3.95 -15.27 4.74
CA ILE A 54 -5.31 -15.80 4.73
C ILE A 54 -6.03 -15.34 3.45
N SER A 55 -6.47 -16.32 2.66
CA SER A 55 -7.15 -16.05 1.39
C SER A 55 -8.52 -15.42 1.58
N GLY A 56 -8.81 -14.35 0.84
CA GLY A 56 -10.12 -13.69 0.84
C GLY A 56 -10.37 -12.76 2.03
N VAL A 57 -9.42 -12.68 2.96
CA VAL A 57 -9.45 -11.74 4.09
C VAL A 57 -8.54 -10.57 3.76
N GLY A 58 -9.09 -9.35 3.87
CA GLY A 58 -8.38 -8.11 3.60
C GLY A 58 -7.55 -7.60 4.77
N ILE A 59 -6.55 -6.77 4.48
CA ILE A 59 -5.76 -6.09 5.52
C ILE A 59 -6.35 -4.72 5.82
N LEU A 60 -6.40 -4.35 7.10
CA LEU A 60 -6.79 -3.00 7.52
C LEU A 60 -5.56 -2.09 7.53
N LEU A 61 -5.49 -1.14 6.59
CA LEU A 61 -4.39 -0.19 6.50
C LEU A 61 -4.32 0.74 7.71
N ASP A 62 -5.46 0.99 8.34
CA ASP A 62 -5.60 1.84 9.53
C ASP A 62 -4.83 1.30 10.75
N GLU A 63 -4.59 -0.01 10.82
CA GLU A 63 -3.83 -0.64 11.91
C GLU A 63 -2.37 -0.13 11.96
N PHE A 64 -1.86 0.38 10.83
CA PHE A 64 -0.53 0.99 10.78
C PHE A 64 -0.46 2.37 11.46
N TYR A 65 -1.59 3.00 11.81
CA TYR A 65 -1.64 4.33 12.43
C TYR A 65 -0.84 4.40 13.73
N HIS A 66 -0.88 3.34 14.54
CA HIS A 66 -0.16 3.31 15.82
C HIS A 66 1.37 3.40 15.66
N TYR A 67 1.89 2.89 14.54
CA TYR A 67 3.34 2.77 14.30
C TYR A 67 3.90 3.91 13.47
N LEU A 68 3.09 4.45 12.55
CA LEU A 68 3.56 5.43 11.58
C LEU A 68 3.18 6.88 11.92
N GLY A 69 2.51 7.11 13.05
CA GLY A 69 2.14 8.46 13.51
C GLY A 69 0.79 8.93 12.98
N GLY A 70 -0.21 8.04 13.02
CA GLY A 70 -1.58 8.31 12.61
C GLY A 70 -1.80 8.28 11.09
N PHE A 71 -2.97 8.76 10.67
CA PHE A 71 -3.41 8.80 9.28
C PHE A 71 -2.39 9.44 8.34
N SER A 72 -1.93 10.65 8.68
CA SER A 72 -0.94 11.39 7.90
C SER A 72 0.40 10.66 7.80
N GLY A 73 0.74 9.91 8.85
CA GLY A 73 1.94 9.09 8.92
C GLY A 73 1.93 7.95 7.91
N VAL A 74 0.85 7.16 7.92
CA VAL A 74 0.63 6.07 6.94
C VAL A 74 0.55 6.63 5.52
N ARG A 75 -0.16 7.74 5.32
CA ARG A 75 -0.26 8.37 3.99
C ARG A 75 1.11 8.77 3.45
N ARG A 76 1.94 9.40 4.27
CA ARG A 76 3.34 9.74 3.92
C ARG A 76 4.16 8.49 3.66
N HIS A 77 3.97 7.46 4.47
CA HIS A 77 4.69 6.18 4.34
C HIS A 77 4.44 5.52 2.98
N LEU A 78 3.22 5.60 2.44
CA LEU A 78 2.93 5.10 1.09
C LEU A 78 3.76 5.81 0.00
N ASP A 79 4.01 7.10 0.14
CA ASP A 79 4.87 7.83 -0.82
C ASP A 79 6.33 7.41 -0.69
N VAL A 80 6.82 7.21 0.55
CA VAL A 80 8.17 6.69 0.79
C VAL A 80 8.31 5.28 0.24
N CYS A 81 7.32 4.41 0.46
CA CYS A 81 7.30 3.05 -0.08
C CYS A 81 7.41 3.04 -1.60
N ARG A 82 6.73 3.96 -2.29
CA ARG A 82 6.84 4.09 -3.76
C ARG A 82 8.20 4.59 -4.19
N ALA A 83 8.75 5.58 -3.49
CA ALA A 83 10.05 6.16 -3.81
C ALA A 83 11.21 5.16 -3.59
N ARG A 84 11.07 4.27 -2.60
CA ARG A 84 12.09 3.29 -2.19
C ARG A 84 11.76 1.86 -2.60
N LEU A 85 10.77 1.65 -3.48
CA LEU A 85 10.30 0.32 -3.84
C LEU A 85 11.43 -0.55 -4.41
N ASP A 86 12.30 0.05 -5.22
CA ASP A 86 13.44 -0.64 -5.84
C ASP A 86 14.45 -1.15 -4.79
N GLU A 87 14.55 -0.51 -3.62
CA GLU A 87 15.46 -0.93 -2.53
C GLU A 87 14.97 -2.20 -1.82
N VAL A 88 13.65 -2.42 -1.79
CA VAL A 88 13.02 -3.53 -1.05
C VAL A 88 12.45 -4.61 -1.95
N ALA A 89 12.32 -4.34 -3.26
CA ALA A 89 11.63 -5.21 -4.21
C ALA A 89 12.16 -6.65 -4.19
N GLU A 90 13.49 -6.83 -4.22
CA GLU A 90 14.12 -8.15 -4.19
C GLU A 90 13.82 -8.88 -2.87
N SER A 91 13.97 -8.20 -1.72
CA SER A 91 13.69 -8.81 -0.41
C SER A 91 12.22 -9.17 -0.20
N CYS A 92 11.30 -8.46 -0.86
CA CYS A 92 9.86 -8.74 -0.86
C CYS A 92 9.44 -9.71 -1.98
N GLY A 93 10.39 -10.34 -2.69
CA GLY A 93 10.10 -11.33 -3.73
C GLY A 93 9.40 -10.77 -4.97
N LEU A 94 9.49 -9.46 -5.23
CA LEU A 94 8.87 -8.82 -6.37
C LEU A 94 9.72 -9.00 -7.63
N SER A 95 9.15 -9.61 -8.66
CA SER A 95 9.69 -9.48 -10.03
C SER A 95 9.51 -8.05 -10.54
N PRO A 96 10.22 -7.61 -11.60
CA PRO A 96 10.07 -6.26 -12.14
C PRO A 96 8.62 -5.86 -12.47
N LEU A 97 7.86 -6.77 -13.08
CA LEU A 97 6.43 -6.55 -13.37
C LEU A 97 5.60 -6.48 -12.08
N ALA A 98 5.92 -7.27 -11.07
CA ALA A 98 5.23 -7.22 -9.79
C ALA A 98 5.54 -5.93 -9.03
N ALA A 99 6.77 -5.40 -9.13
CA ALA A 99 7.15 -4.11 -8.57
C ALA A 99 6.40 -2.96 -9.23
N GLU A 100 6.28 -2.95 -10.57
CA GLU A 100 5.47 -1.95 -11.27
C GLU A 100 4.00 -1.97 -10.80
N ARG A 101 3.43 -3.18 -10.69
CA ARG A 101 2.06 -3.36 -10.16
C ARG A 101 1.93 -2.91 -8.71
N MET A 102 2.92 -3.20 -7.88
CA MET A 102 2.95 -2.76 -6.48
C MET A 102 3.00 -1.23 -6.39
N ALA A 103 3.79 -0.57 -7.25
CA ALA A 103 3.83 0.89 -7.33
C ALA A 103 2.44 1.48 -7.64
N HIS A 104 1.66 0.83 -8.52
CA HIS A 104 0.27 1.21 -8.77
C HIS A 104 -0.63 0.99 -7.55
N VAL A 105 -0.54 -0.16 -6.88
CA VAL A 105 -1.33 -0.45 -5.66
C VAL A 105 -1.05 0.59 -4.57
N LEU A 106 0.21 0.91 -4.30
CA LEU A 106 0.60 1.95 -3.35
C LEU A 106 0.05 3.33 -3.75
N ALA A 107 0.07 3.65 -5.04
CA ALA A 107 -0.49 4.90 -5.56
C ALA A 107 -2.00 4.99 -5.37
N TRP A 108 -2.72 3.89 -5.60
CA TRP A 108 -4.17 3.81 -5.42
C TRP A 108 -4.58 3.85 -3.95
N ALA A 109 -3.83 3.21 -3.07
CA ALA A 109 -4.04 3.32 -1.62
C ALA A 109 -3.89 4.77 -1.15
N ALA A 110 -2.82 5.45 -1.60
CA ALA A 110 -2.59 6.86 -1.31
C ALA A 110 -3.72 7.75 -1.85
N TYR A 111 -4.16 7.52 -3.09
CA TYR A 111 -5.27 8.24 -3.73
C TYR A 111 -6.59 8.09 -2.96
N GLN A 112 -6.90 6.87 -2.51
CA GLN A 112 -8.07 6.63 -1.66
C GLN A 112 -7.97 7.32 -0.31
N MET A 113 -6.80 7.28 0.33
CA MET A 113 -6.55 8.02 1.57
C MET A 113 -6.73 9.53 1.38
N ASP A 114 -6.43 10.06 0.19
CA ASP A 114 -6.68 11.47 -0.16
C ASP A 114 -8.18 11.79 -0.37
N GLY A 115 -9.07 10.85 -0.03
CA GLY A 115 -10.53 10.98 -0.10
C GLY A 115 -11.09 10.79 -1.49
N GLN A 116 -10.30 10.24 -2.42
CA GLN A 116 -10.70 10.08 -3.81
C GLN A 116 -11.21 8.65 -4.07
N PRO A 117 -12.42 8.47 -4.62
CA PRO A 117 -12.94 7.13 -4.91
C PRO A 117 -12.21 6.50 -6.10
N ILE A 118 -12.08 5.17 -6.13
CA ILE A 118 -11.59 4.47 -7.32
C ILE A 118 -12.62 4.64 -8.46
N PRO A 119 -12.24 5.19 -9.61
CA PRO A 119 -13.13 5.31 -10.76
C PRO A 119 -13.59 3.94 -11.26
N ILE A 120 -14.86 3.86 -11.64
CA ILE A 120 -15.44 2.66 -12.25
C ILE A 120 -14.71 2.36 -13.57
N GLY A 121 -14.35 1.09 -13.78
CA GLY A 121 -13.69 0.63 -15.00
C GLY A 121 -12.20 0.94 -15.07
N CYS A 122 -11.60 1.47 -14.01
CA CYS A 122 -10.15 1.67 -13.93
C CYS A 122 -9.45 0.34 -13.61
N HIS A 123 -8.38 0.01 -14.34
CA HIS A 123 -7.63 -1.22 -14.11
C HIS A 123 -6.47 -0.95 -13.16
N LEU A 124 -6.56 -1.42 -11.91
CA LEU A 124 -5.61 -1.13 -10.84
C LEU A 124 -4.13 -1.30 -11.22
N TYR A 125 -3.83 -2.33 -12.03
CA TYR A 125 -2.46 -2.69 -12.39
C TYR A 125 -1.93 -1.99 -13.64
N GLU A 126 -2.78 -1.29 -14.39
CA GLU A 126 -2.41 -0.69 -15.69
C GLU A 126 -2.73 0.81 -15.73
N ALA A 127 -3.71 1.24 -14.95
CA ALA A 127 -4.11 2.63 -14.83
C ALA A 127 -3.41 3.24 -13.61
N TRP A 128 -2.66 4.30 -13.86
CA TRP A 128 -2.20 5.21 -12.82
C TRP A 128 -3.41 5.93 -12.20
N PRO A 129 -3.42 6.23 -10.87
CA PRO A 129 -4.54 6.95 -10.29
C PRO A 129 -4.74 8.31 -11.00
N PRO A 130 -5.98 8.68 -11.34
CA PRO A 130 -6.26 9.96 -11.96
C PRO A 130 -5.74 11.13 -11.11
N GLY A 131 -5.20 12.18 -11.73
CA GLY A 131 -4.85 13.43 -11.05
C GLY A 131 -3.42 13.53 -10.50
N VAL A 132 -2.66 12.44 -10.44
CA VAL A 132 -1.26 12.47 -9.98
C VAL A 132 -0.31 13.12 -11.02
N ASP A 133 -0.65 13.08 -12.32
CA ASP A 133 0.16 13.72 -13.38
C ASP A 133 0.20 15.26 -13.28
N LYS A 134 -0.77 15.88 -12.59
CA LYS A 134 -0.75 17.33 -12.36
C LYS A 134 0.34 17.77 -11.37
N ILE A 135 0.87 16.86 -10.55
CA ILE A 135 1.90 17.15 -9.55
C ILE A 135 3.31 17.05 -10.16
N ARG A 136 3.52 16.19 -11.17
CA ARG A 136 4.81 16.10 -11.87
C ARG A 136 5.05 17.23 -12.87
N GLN A 137 4.00 17.87 -13.38
CA GLN A 137 4.12 19.00 -14.31
C GLN A 137 4.32 20.35 -13.61
N SER A 138 3.83 20.53 -12.38
CA SER A 138 3.99 21.81 -11.64
C SER A 138 5.38 22.02 -11.01
N HIS A 139 6.30 21.06 -11.14
CA HIS A 139 7.70 21.18 -10.72
C HIS A 139 8.68 21.28 -11.91
N ARG A 140 8.16 21.54 -13.12
CA ARG A 140 8.95 21.84 -14.33
C ARG A 140 8.51 23.15 -14.99
N GLU A 141 8.21 24.17 -14.19
CA GLU A 141 8.07 25.56 -14.65
C GLU A 141 9.02 26.48 -13.86
#